data_AF-A0A1Z4BL90-F1
#
_entry.id   AF-A0A1Z4BL90-F1
#
_cell.length_a   1.000
_cell.length_b   1.000
_cell.length_c   1.000
_cell.angle_alpha   90.00
_cell.angle_beta   90.00
_cell.angle_gamma   90.00
#
_symmetry.space_group_name_H-M   'P 1'
#
loop_
_entity.id
_entity.type
_entity.pdbx_description
1 polymer ?
#
loop_
_entity_poly.entity_id
_entity_poly.type
_entity_poly.pdbx_seq_one_letter_code
_entity_poly.pdbx_strand_id
1 'polypeptide(L)'
;MKKILFLTLAATVFASCSKDKTEDPVNNDIPASYYELSADGLTLVKWTNTSTTSLDMQADSKLQKVNTIKANAFRNTKLQSINLPVNLKEIGDYAFINSSISTVTFNSASNITFGEAAFENTDITSIKLPNTKEITNSLFKGCRKLKEVQFGKVEKIGDNAFYNCTALTQINLDNTGLTEIGEAAFALCEKAEKAILPETIRIIGASAFSNCFVLSNITVKAFLEVPTLKRDNAFISGSSIRRNIYVPSRRVNDYKNAPNWSTWKEEITAIIE
;
A
#
# COMPACT_ATOMS: atom_id res chain seq x y z
N MET A 1 -0.65 28.81 -25.60
CA MET A 1 -1.49 28.02 -26.53
C MET A 1 -0.83 26.67 -26.79
N LYS A 2 -1.45 25.59 -26.32
CA LYS A 2 -1.37 24.22 -26.86
C LYS A 2 -2.36 23.39 -26.02
N LYS A 3 -3.62 23.38 -26.46
CA LYS A 3 -4.66 22.49 -25.91
C LYS A 3 -4.41 21.10 -26.50
N ILE A 4 -4.08 20.14 -25.65
CA ILE A 4 -4.00 18.72 -26.05
C ILE A 4 -5.44 18.18 -26.03
N LEU A 5 -5.87 17.76 -27.21
CA LEU A 5 -7.18 17.22 -27.54
C LEU A 5 -7.25 15.76 -27.03
N PHE A 6 -8.12 15.47 -26.06
CA PHE A 6 -8.44 14.09 -25.71
C PHE A 6 -9.42 13.53 -26.74
N LEU A 7 -8.97 12.57 -27.56
CA LEU A 7 -9.84 11.75 -28.39
C LEU A 7 -10.58 10.76 -27.48
N THR A 8 -11.90 10.93 -27.37
CA THR A 8 -12.82 9.91 -26.86
C THR A 8 -13.04 8.85 -27.93
N LEU A 9 -12.59 7.63 -27.69
CA LEU A 9 -12.91 6.48 -28.53
C LEU A 9 -14.31 5.97 -28.14
N ALA A 10 -15.32 6.40 -28.90
CA ALA A 10 -16.67 5.83 -28.81
C ALA A 10 -16.67 4.48 -29.52
N ALA A 11 -16.76 3.39 -28.76
CA ALA A 11 -17.01 2.07 -29.33
C ALA A 11 -18.50 1.97 -29.69
N THR A 12 -18.78 2.01 -30.99
CA THR A 12 -20.08 1.68 -31.58
C THR A 12 -20.36 0.19 -31.40
N VAL A 13 -21.39 -0.16 -30.61
CA VAL A 13 -21.94 -1.51 -30.61
C VAL A 13 -23.03 -1.57 -31.68
N PHE A 14 -22.88 -2.49 -32.63
CA PHE A 14 -23.89 -2.80 -33.63
C PHE A 14 -25.14 -3.38 -32.95
N ALA A 15 -26.26 -2.69 -33.14
CA ALA A 15 -27.58 -3.24 -32.88
C ALA A 15 -27.89 -4.32 -33.93
N SER A 16 -28.05 -5.56 -33.47
CA SER A 16 -28.73 -6.62 -34.21
C SER A 16 -29.97 -7.00 -33.44
N CYS A 17 -31.14 -6.58 -33.93
CA CYS A 17 -32.43 -7.03 -33.44
C CYS A 17 -32.75 -8.42 -34.01
N SER A 18 -32.99 -9.43 -33.16
CA SER A 18 -34.03 -10.44 -33.42
C SER A 18 -34.42 -11.21 -32.15
N LYS A 19 -35.66 -10.99 -31.73
CA LYS A 19 -36.63 -11.90 -31.08
C LYS A 19 -36.28 -12.59 -29.75
N ASP A 20 -37.00 -12.13 -28.72
CA ASP A 20 -38.03 -12.91 -28.00
C ASP A 20 -37.57 -14.10 -27.13
N LYS A 21 -37.33 -13.84 -25.84
CA LYS A 21 -37.87 -14.54 -24.66
C LYS A 21 -37.13 -14.07 -23.40
N THR A 22 -37.81 -14.13 -22.27
CA THR A 22 -37.32 -13.83 -20.92
C THR A 22 -36.00 -14.55 -20.62
N GLU A 23 -34.87 -13.85 -20.75
CA GLU A 23 -33.63 -14.28 -20.12
C GLU A 23 -33.71 -13.84 -18.67
N ASP A 24 -33.93 -14.80 -17.76
CA ASP A 24 -33.51 -14.63 -16.37
C ASP A 24 -32.07 -14.09 -16.38
N PRO A 25 -31.71 -13.14 -15.51
CA PRO A 25 -30.36 -12.61 -15.49
C PRO A 25 -29.39 -13.79 -15.37
N VAL A 26 -28.53 -13.98 -16.39
CA VAL A 26 -27.51 -15.03 -16.39
C VAL A 26 -26.76 -14.90 -15.08
N ASN A 27 -26.97 -15.86 -14.17
CA ASN A 27 -26.33 -15.82 -12.88
C ASN A 27 -24.84 -16.09 -13.08
N ASN A 28 -24.06 -15.02 -13.22
CA ASN A 28 -22.60 -15.04 -13.34
C ASN A 28 -21.91 -15.27 -11.99
N ASP A 29 -22.63 -15.76 -10.98
CA ASP A 29 -22.07 -16.15 -9.69
C ASP A 29 -20.95 -17.17 -9.86
N ILE A 30 -19.94 -17.00 -9.02
CA ILE A 30 -18.81 -17.88 -8.93
C ILE A 30 -19.28 -19.22 -8.35
N PRO A 31 -18.84 -20.37 -8.92
CA PRO A 31 -19.18 -21.68 -8.39
C PRO A 31 -18.83 -21.80 -6.91
N ALA A 32 -19.80 -22.22 -6.08
CA ALA A 32 -19.60 -22.36 -4.64
C ALA A 32 -18.53 -23.41 -4.28
N SER A 33 -18.11 -24.27 -5.22
CA SER A 33 -16.99 -25.19 -5.04
C SER A 33 -15.62 -24.51 -5.06
N TYR A 34 -15.54 -23.23 -5.48
CA TYR A 34 -14.30 -22.46 -5.60
C TYR A 34 -13.88 -21.77 -4.29
N TYR A 35 -14.74 -21.78 -3.29
CA TYR A 35 -14.48 -21.10 -2.03
C TYR A 35 -15.21 -21.76 -0.85
N GLU A 36 -14.73 -21.45 0.35
CA GLU A 36 -15.36 -21.80 1.61
C GLU A 36 -15.76 -20.51 2.33
N LEU A 37 -17.04 -20.40 2.70
CA LEU A 37 -17.55 -19.31 3.53
C LEU A 37 -17.86 -19.82 4.94
N SER A 38 -17.80 -18.92 5.92
CA SER A 38 -18.40 -19.15 7.24
C SER A 38 -19.91 -19.39 7.16
N ALA A 39 -20.50 -19.96 8.22
CA ALA A 39 -21.92 -20.29 8.27
C ALA A 39 -22.85 -19.07 8.08
N ASP A 40 -22.42 -17.87 8.48
CA ASP A 40 -23.14 -16.61 8.26
C ASP A 40 -22.90 -15.99 6.87
N GLY A 41 -22.00 -16.57 6.06
CA GLY A 41 -21.64 -16.09 4.74
C GLY A 41 -20.79 -14.81 4.72
N LEU A 42 -20.32 -14.32 5.87
CA LEU A 42 -19.63 -13.02 5.98
C LEU A 42 -18.11 -13.12 5.92
N THR A 43 -17.54 -14.31 6.17
CA THR A 43 -16.10 -14.55 6.11
C THR A 43 -15.75 -15.48 4.97
N LEU A 44 -14.87 -15.04 4.08
CA LEU A 44 -14.21 -15.91 3.12
C LEU A 44 -13.07 -16.65 3.84
N VAL A 45 -13.29 -17.95 4.10
CA VAL A 45 -12.37 -18.81 4.86
C VAL A 45 -11.21 -19.25 3.97
N LYS A 46 -11.52 -19.66 2.74
CA LYS A 46 -10.53 -20.21 1.81
C LYS A 46 -10.98 -20.10 0.37
N TRP A 47 -10.06 -19.79 -0.53
CA TRP A 47 -10.22 -19.96 -1.97
C TRP A 47 -9.61 -21.29 -2.40
N THR A 48 -10.36 -22.14 -3.10
CA THR A 48 -9.96 -23.50 -3.48
C THR A 48 -9.61 -23.62 -4.96
N ASN A 49 -10.14 -22.75 -5.82
CA ASN A 49 -9.82 -22.79 -7.25
C ASN A 49 -8.47 -22.10 -7.55
N THR A 50 -7.40 -22.88 -7.57
CA THR A 50 -6.04 -22.39 -7.83
C THR A 50 -5.79 -21.89 -9.26
N SER A 51 -6.73 -22.13 -10.18
CA SER A 51 -6.64 -21.69 -11.58
C SER A 51 -7.27 -20.32 -11.82
N THR A 52 -7.95 -19.75 -10.83
CA THR A 52 -8.54 -18.41 -10.94
C THR A 52 -7.45 -17.35 -11.11
N THR A 53 -7.55 -16.56 -12.18
CA THR A 53 -6.65 -15.44 -12.47
C THR A 53 -7.30 -14.08 -12.23
N SER A 54 -8.63 -13.98 -12.34
CA SER A 54 -9.39 -12.77 -12.00
C SER A 54 -10.61 -13.13 -11.17
N LEU A 55 -10.89 -12.33 -10.15
CA LEU A 55 -12.00 -12.52 -9.22
C LEU A 55 -12.73 -11.20 -8.99
N ASP A 56 -14.02 -11.15 -9.33
CA ASP A 56 -14.89 -10.04 -8.95
C ASP A 56 -15.83 -10.46 -7.81
N MET A 57 -15.44 -10.17 -6.57
CA MET A 57 -16.28 -10.47 -5.40
C MET A 57 -17.47 -9.51 -5.29
N GLN A 58 -17.39 -8.32 -5.89
CA GLN A 58 -18.46 -7.32 -5.81
C GLN A 58 -19.63 -7.68 -6.74
N ALA A 59 -19.35 -8.34 -7.87
CA ALA A 59 -20.37 -8.79 -8.80
C ALA A 59 -21.09 -10.07 -8.35
N ASP A 60 -20.47 -10.89 -7.50
CA ASP A 60 -21.03 -12.16 -7.02
C ASP A 60 -22.04 -11.95 -5.89
N SER A 61 -23.19 -12.61 -6.00
CA SER A 61 -24.35 -12.42 -5.14
C SER A 61 -24.09 -12.76 -3.66
N LYS A 62 -23.15 -13.67 -3.40
CA LYS A 62 -22.75 -14.13 -2.06
C LYS A 62 -21.50 -13.41 -1.58
N LEU A 63 -20.45 -13.33 -2.39
CA LEU A 63 -19.17 -12.73 -2.01
C LEU A 63 -19.27 -11.22 -1.81
N GLN A 64 -20.26 -10.54 -2.41
CA GLN A 64 -20.48 -9.11 -2.16
C GLN A 64 -20.84 -8.80 -0.69
N LYS A 65 -21.30 -9.81 0.07
CA LYS A 65 -21.65 -9.70 1.50
C LYS A 65 -20.44 -9.92 2.41
N VAL A 66 -19.34 -10.47 1.89
CA VAL A 66 -18.15 -10.77 2.66
C VAL A 66 -17.59 -9.48 3.26
N ASN A 67 -17.34 -9.51 4.56
CA ASN A 67 -16.71 -8.41 5.29
C ASN A 67 -15.32 -8.78 5.83
N THR A 68 -14.96 -10.07 5.86
CA THR A 68 -13.65 -10.54 6.29
C THR A 68 -13.08 -11.55 5.30
N ILE A 69 -11.83 -11.34 4.89
CA ILE A 69 -11.02 -12.35 4.22
C ILE A 69 -10.11 -12.97 5.27
N LYS A 70 -10.27 -14.27 5.54
CA LYS A 70 -9.52 -14.94 6.60
C LYS A 70 -8.03 -15.07 6.26
N ALA A 71 -7.23 -15.26 7.29
CA ALA A 71 -5.82 -15.58 7.15
C ALA A 71 -5.58 -16.73 6.16
N ASN A 72 -4.59 -16.56 5.28
CA ASN A 72 -4.21 -17.51 4.22
C ASN A 72 -5.27 -17.80 3.14
N ALA A 73 -6.41 -17.09 3.08
CA ALA A 73 -7.53 -17.45 2.18
C ALA A 73 -7.13 -17.58 0.69
N PHE A 74 -6.18 -16.76 0.21
CA PHE A 74 -5.65 -16.74 -1.15
C PHE A 74 -4.13 -17.01 -1.22
N ARG A 75 -3.55 -17.64 -0.19
CA ARG A 75 -2.11 -17.94 -0.13
C ARG A 75 -1.68 -18.82 -1.30
N ASN A 76 -0.55 -18.46 -1.93
CA ASN A 76 0.04 -19.18 -3.07
C ASN A 76 -0.93 -19.38 -4.26
N THR A 77 -1.88 -18.47 -4.48
CA THR A 77 -2.80 -18.54 -5.62
C THR A 77 -2.21 -17.91 -6.88
N LYS A 78 -2.73 -18.30 -8.05
CA LYS A 78 -2.41 -17.66 -9.34
C LYS A 78 -3.26 -16.42 -9.63
N LEU A 79 -4.00 -15.93 -8.62
CA LEU A 79 -4.89 -14.79 -8.76
C LEU A 79 -4.08 -13.55 -9.12
N GLN A 80 -4.42 -12.89 -10.20
CA GLN A 80 -3.74 -11.70 -10.73
C GLN A 80 -4.52 -10.42 -10.42
N SER A 81 -5.85 -10.47 -10.42
CA SER A 81 -6.69 -9.33 -10.12
C SER A 81 -7.85 -9.71 -9.20
N ILE A 82 -8.13 -8.85 -8.21
CA ILE A 82 -9.31 -8.98 -7.36
C ILE A 82 -10.07 -7.66 -7.24
N ASN A 83 -11.39 -7.72 -7.37
CA ASN A 83 -12.31 -6.64 -7.02
C ASN A 83 -12.99 -6.99 -5.69
N LEU A 84 -12.59 -6.33 -4.61
CA LEU A 84 -13.03 -6.61 -3.24
C LEU A 84 -14.40 -5.99 -2.95
N PRO A 85 -15.26 -6.64 -2.15
CA PRO A 85 -16.64 -6.18 -1.96
C PRO A 85 -16.72 -4.90 -1.11
N VAL A 86 -17.79 -4.11 -1.31
CA VAL A 86 -18.06 -2.85 -0.59
C VAL A 86 -18.16 -3.03 0.92
N ASN A 87 -18.53 -4.23 1.39
CA ASN A 87 -18.69 -4.55 2.80
C ASN A 87 -17.39 -4.97 3.50
N LEU A 88 -16.27 -5.04 2.79
CA LEU A 88 -14.99 -5.47 3.34
C LEU A 88 -14.53 -4.54 4.48
N LYS A 89 -14.17 -5.17 5.60
CA LYS A 89 -13.65 -4.56 6.82
C LYS A 89 -12.28 -5.10 7.21
N GLU A 90 -11.97 -6.36 6.86
CA GLU A 90 -10.75 -7.01 7.32
C GLU A 90 -10.15 -7.95 6.26
N ILE A 91 -8.83 -7.91 6.16
CA ILE A 91 -8.01 -8.91 5.44
C ILE A 91 -7.03 -9.48 6.45
N GLY A 92 -7.15 -10.77 6.77
CA GLY A 92 -6.34 -11.43 7.78
C GLY A 92 -4.90 -11.73 7.35
N ASP A 93 -4.12 -12.25 8.29
CA ASP A 93 -2.69 -12.52 8.12
C ASP A 93 -2.40 -13.42 6.91
N TYR A 94 -1.38 -13.07 6.14
CA TYR A 94 -0.93 -13.87 5.00
C TYR A 94 -2.02 -14.14 3.94
N ALA A 95 -3.13 -13.39 3.92
CA ALA A 95 -4.29 -13.68 3.07
C ALA A 95 -3.92 -13.87 1.60
N PHE A 96 -3.01 -13.08 1.06
CA PHE A 96 -2.55 -13.12 -0.34
C PHE A 96 -1.04 -13.42 -0.47
N ILE A 97 -0.37 -13.93 0.57
CA ILE A 97 1.08 -14.15 0.54
C ILE A 97 1.49 -15.05 -0.64
N ASN A 98 2.56 -14.68 -1.34
CA ASN A 98 3.11 -15.36 -2.52
C ASN A 98 2.08 -15.62 -3.63
N SER A 99 1.01 -14.82 -3.71
CA SER A 99 0.08 -14.87 -4.84
C SER A 99 0.58 -14.02 -6.01
N SER A 100 0.11 -14.30 -7.23
CA SER A 100 0.44 -13.50 -8.42
C SER A 100 -0.34 -12.18 -8.53
N ILE A 101 -0.90 -11.69 -7.42
CA ILE A 101 -1.82 -10.56 -7.45
C ILE A 101 -1.08 -9.30 -7.82
N SER A 102 -1.54 -8.65 -8.88
CA SER A 102 -0.94 -7.43 -9.46
C SER A 102 -1.87 -6.22 -9.38
N THR A 103 -3.19 -6.48 -9.29
CA THR A 103 -4.24 -5.45 -9.18
C THR A 103 -5.21 -5.80 -8.06
N VAL A 104 -5.44 -4.86 -7.15
CA VAL A 104 -6.43 -4.97 -6.07
C VAL A 104 -7.32 -3.73 -6.11
N THR A 105 -8.63 -3.93 -6.26
CA THR A 105 -9.62 -2.85 -6.18
C THR A 105 -10.37 -2.95 -4.87
N PHE A 106 -10.34 -1.88 -4.07
CA PHE A 106 -11.14 -1.74 -2.85
C PHE A 106 -12.40 -0.93 -3.14
N ASN A 107 -13.59 -1.53 -3.01
CA ASN A 107 -14.86 -0.82 -3.12
C ASN A 107 -15.37 -0.26 -1.78
N SER A 108 -14.77 -0.66 -0.66
CA SER A 108 -15.18 -0.21 0.67
C SER A 108 -14.84 1.26 0.89
N ALA A 109 -15.82 2.04 1.32
CA ALA A 109 -15.62 3.41 1.81
C ALA A 109 -15.21 3.44 3.31
N SER A 110 -15.26 2.29 3.99
CA SER A 110 -14.91 2.15 5.41
C SER A 110 -13.42 1.91 5.60
N ASN A 111 -12.96 2.06 6.85
CA ASN A 111 -11.61 1.66 7.21
C ASN A 111 -11.46 0.14 7.06
N ILE A 112 -10.34 -0.31 6.50
CA ILE A 112 -10.00 -1.73 6.41
C ILE A 112 -8.83 -2.03 7.35
N THR A 113 -8.98 -3.09 8.14
CA THR A 113 -7.91 -3.66 8.96
C THR A 113 -7.15 -4.70 8.14
N PHE A 114 -5.83 -4.61 8.14
CA PHE A 114 -4.95 -5.58 7.50
C PHE A 114 -4.25 -6.45 8.55
N GLY A 115 -4.09 -7.73 8.25
CA GLY A 115 -3.27 -8.66 9.00
C GLY A 115 -1.81 -8.59 8.58
N GLU A 116 -0.94 -9.23 9.34
CA GLU A 116 0.49 -9.30 9.07
C GLU A 116 0.77 -9.95 7.70
N ALA A 117 1.70 -9.37 6.93
CA ALA A 117 2.18 -9.92 5.66
C ALA A 117 1.07 -10.31 4.67
N ALA A 118 -0.11 -9.66 4.73
CA ALA A 118 -1.26 -10.06 3.92
C ALA A 118 -0.98 -10.01 2.42
N PHE A 119 -0.07 -9.16 1.94
CA PHE A 119 0.34 -9.07 0.54
C PHE A 119 1.85 -9.32 0.34
N GLU A 120 2.53 -10.00 1.26
CA GLU A 120 3.97 -10.30 1.12
C GLU A 120 4.26 -11.11 -0.16
N ASN A 121 5.33 -10.73 -0.87
CA ASN A 121 5.80 -11.33 -2.13
C ASN A 121 4.72 -11.41 -3.22
N THR A 122 3.92 -10.35 -3.36
CA THR A 122 2.94 -10.24 -4.46
C THR A 122 3.47 -9.43 -5.64
N ASP A 123 2.76 -9.52 -6.76
CA ASP A 123 3.11 -8.86 -8.03
C ASP A 123 2.50 -7.45 -8.18
N ILE A 124 1.99 -6.87 -7.09
CA ILE A 124 1.33 -5.56 -7.07
C ILE A 124 2.26 -4.51 -7.68
N THR A 125 1.75 -3.76 -8.65
CA THR A 125 2.51 -2.73 -9.37
C THR A 125 2.18 -1.32 -8.89
N SER A 126 0.93 -1.09 -8.53
CA SER A 126 0.45 0.14 -7.88
C SER A 126 -0.73 -0.23 -6.99
N ILE A 127 -0.93 0.52 -5.91
CA ILE A 127 -2.05 0.28 -5.02
C ILE A 127 -2.60 1.59 -4.47
N LYS A 128 -3.94 1.70 -4.51
CA LYS A 128 -4.68 2.73 -3.79
C LYS A 128 -5.22 2.12 -2.51
N LEU A 129 -4.59 2.45 -1.39
CA LEU A 129 -5.00 1.94 -0.10
C LEU A 129 -6.28 2.65 0.38
N PRO A 130 -7.22 1.90 0.98
CA PRO A 130 -8.31 2.50 1.74
C PRO A 130 -7.75 3.22 2.99
N ASN A 131 -8.61 3.92 3.72
CA ASN A 131 -8.25 4.35 5.07
C ASN A 131 -7.98 3.10 5.93
N THR A 132 -6.94 3.15 6.74
CA THR A 132 -6.58 2.07 7.65
C THR A 132 -5.95 2.66 8.90
N LYS A 133 -6.04 1.95 10.03
CA LYS A 133 -5.32 2.38 11.23
C LYS A 133 -3.82 2.18 11.07
N GLU A 134 -3.44 1.01 10.53
CA GLU A 134 -2.06 0.57 10.46
C GLU A 134 -1.81 -0.19 9.16
N ILE A 135 -0.71 0.16 8.49
CA ILE A 135 -0.08 -0.71 7.51
C ILE A 135 0.79 -1.67 8.32
N THR A 136 0.29 -2.88 8.53
CA THR A 136 0.86 -3.86 9.46
C THR A 136 2.25 -4.34 9.06
N ASN A 137 2.88 -5.05 10.00
CA ASN A 137 4.18 -5.65 9.79
C ASN A 137 4.22 -6.47 8.49
N SER A 138 5.28 -6.26 7.72
CA SER A 138 5.53 -6.95 6.44
C SER A 138 4.40 -6.89 5.40
N LEU A 139 3.40 -6.02 5.52
CA LEU A 139 2.17 -6.05 4.70
C LEU A 139 2.44 -6.19 3.19
N PHE A 140 3.40 -5.44 2.66
CA PHE A 140 3.87 -5.45 1.26
C PHE A 140 5.34 -5.88 1.13
N LYS A 141 5.90 -6.57 2.13
CA LYS A 141 7.28 -7.04 2.08
C LYS A 141 7.53 -7.85 0.82
N GLY A 142 8.62 -7.54 0.11
CA GLY A 142 9.00 -8.26 -1.10
C GLY A 142 8.10 -8.01 -2.32
N CYS A 143 7.18 -7.04 -2.29
CA CYS A 143 6.45 -6.58 -3.47
C CYS A 143 7.39 -5.80 -4.41
N ARG A 144 8.33 -6.49 -5.04
CA ARG A 144 9.43 -5.91 -5.84
C ARG A 144 8.96 -5.17 -7.09
N LYS A 145 7.72 -5.39 -7.53
CA LYS A 145 7.11 -4.70 -8.67
C LYS A 145 6.34 -3.44 -8.27
N LEU A 146 6.14 -3.18 -6.98
CA LEU A 146 5.37 -2.05 -6.47
C LEU A 146 6.11 -0.74 -6.74
N LYS A 147 5.53 0.10 -7.60
CA LYS A 147 6.10 1.39 -8.03
C LYS A 147 5.49 2.58 -7.31
N GLU A 148 4.20 2.48 -6.99
CA GLU A 148 3.41 3.60 -6.46
C GLU A 148 2.42 3.11 -5.40
N VAL A 149 2.33 3.86 -4.29
CA VAL A 149 1.32 3.67 -3.26
C VAL A 149 0.58 4.99 -3.08
N GLN A 150 -0.73 4.97 -3.28
CA GLN A 150 -1.61 6.06 -2.88
C GLN A 150 -2.17 5.72 -1.50
N PHE A 151 -1.65 6.39 -0.48
CA PHE A 151 -2.06 6.18 0.90
C PHE A 151 -3.42 6.81 1.19
N GLY A 152 -4.31 6.06 1.84
CA GLY A 152 -5.44 6.65 2.57
C GLY A 152 -4.98 7.29 3.89
N LYS A 153 -5.91 7.59 4.79
CA LYS A 153 -5.55 7.91 6.17
C LYS A 153 -4.89 6.69 6.80
N VAL A 154 -3.73 6.89 7.41
CA VAL A 154 -2.95 5.88 8.15
C VAL A 154 -2.28 6.54 9.35
N GLU A 155 -2.26 5.85 10.51
CA GLU A 155 -1.67 6.36 11.76
C GLU A 155 -0.31 5.72 12.05
N LYS A 156 -0.09 4.48 11.61
CA LYS A 156 1.16 3.73 11.82
C LYS A 156 1.55 2.89 10.60
N ILE A 157 2.85 2.79 10.36
CA ILE A 157 3.46 1.81 9.45
C ILE A 157 4.31 0.88 10.30
N GLY A 158 4.03 -0.42 10.23
CA GLY A 158 4.70 -1.47 10.98
C GLY A 158 6.08 -1.82 10.43
N ASP A 159 6.74 -2.74 11.13
CA ASP A 159 8.09 -3.19 10.81
C ASP A 159 8.09 -3.92 9.47
N ASN A 160 9.11 -3.65 8.64
CA ASN A 160 9.29 -4.25 7.33
C ASN A 160 8.11 -4.10 6.34
N ALA A 161 7.14 -3.21 6.61
CA ALA A 161 5.89 -3.11 5.86
C ALA A 161 6.06 -3.03 4.32
N PHE A 162 7.08 -2.34 3.84
CA PHE A 162 7.50 -2.20 2.43
C PHE A 162 8.95 -2.66 2.21
N TYR A 163 9.47 -3.52 3.08
CA TYR A 163 10.84 -4.03 2.98
C TYR A 163 11.04 -4.70 1.62
N ASN A 164 12.10 -4.34 0.90
CA ASN A 164 12.45 -4.90 -0.40
C ASN A 164 11.40 -4.63 -1.51
N CYS A 165 10.64 -3.53 -1.41
CA CYS A 165 9.89 -2.95 -2.52
C CYS A 165 10.82 -2.18 -3.46
N THR A 166 11.71 -2.88 -4.17
CA THR A 166 12.82 -2.29 -4.93
C THR A 166 12.39 -1.38 -6.08
N ALA A 167 11.16 -1.53 -6.59
CA ALA A 167 10.63 -0.67 -7.65
C ALA A 167 9.95 0.61 -7.16
N LEU A 168 9.76 0.79 -5.85
CA LEU A 168 9.04 1.94 -5.31
C LEU A 168 9.83 3.22 -5.58
N THR A 169 9.23 4.17 -6.31
CA THR A 169 9.96 5.37 -6.78
C THR A 169 9.82 6.56 -5.84
N GLN A 170 8.72 6.63 -5.09
CA GLN A 170 8.44 7.73 -4.17
C GLN A 170 7.69 7.23 -2.93
N ILE A 171 8.00 7.85 -1.79
CA ILE A 171 7.31 7.62 -0.51
C ILE A 171 6.64 8.94 -0.12
N ASN A 172 5.36 9.09 -0.47
CA ASN A 172 4.60 10.30 -0.17
C ASN A 172 3.57 10.04 0.94
N LEU A 173 3.91 10.44 2.17
CA LEU A 173 3.07 10.28 3.36
C LEU A 173 2.48 11.61 3.85
N ASP A 174 2.58 12.67 3.04
CA ASP A 174 2.27 14.05 3.42
C ASP A 174 0.82 14.24 3.91
N ASN A 175 -0.13 13.61 3.21
CA ASN A 175 -1.57 13.74 3.48
C ASN A 175 -2.10 12.68 4.45
N THR A 176 -1.23 12.11 5.29
CA THR A 176 -1.58 11.07 6.26
C THR A 176 -1.56 11.61 7.69
N GLY A 177 -2.21 10.91 8.62
CA GLY A 177 -2.12 11.16 10.06
C GLY A 177 -0.99 10.37 10.73
N LEU A 178 0.04 9.98 9.96
CA LEU A 178 1.04 9.02 10.40
C LEU A 178 1.86 9.58 11.56
N THR A 179 1.98 8.79 12.62
CA THR A 179 2.74 9.14 13.83
C THR A 179 3.98 8.27 14.01
N GLU A 180 4.01 7.07 13.41
CA GLU A 180 5.08 6.11 13.59
C GLU A 180 5.41 5.33 12.31
N ILE A 181 6.70 5.20 12.03
CA ILE A 181 7.28 4.30 11.03
C ILE A 181 8.13 3.26 11.75
N GLY A 182 7.84 1.98 11.51
CA GLY A 182 8.53 0.84 12.12
C GLY A 182 9.95 0.62 11.63
N GLU A 183 10.62 -0.36 12.26
CA GLU A 183 11.95 -0.81 11.88
C GLU A 183 11.96 -1.34 10.45
N ALA A 184 12.95 -0.88 9.67
CA ALA A 184 13.17 -1.30 8.29
C ALA A 184 11.93 -1.20 7.36
N ALA A 185 10.94 -0.37 7.71
CA ALA A 185 9.66 -0.28 7.03
C ALA A 185 9.79 -0.03 5.51
N PHE A 186 10.75 0.77 5.08
CA PHE A 186 11.05 1.06 3.67
C PHE A 186 12.50 0.67 3.31
N ALA A 187 13.12 -0.24 4.05
CA ALA A 187 14.47 -0.67 3.72
C ALA A 187 14.50 -1.40 2.37
N LEU A 188 15.58 -1.20 1.60
CA LEU A 188 15.76 -1.74 0.23
C LEU A 188 14.71 -1.25 -0.78
N CYS A 189 14.09 -0.09 -0.56
CA CYS A 189 13.37 0.63 -1.62
C CYS A 189 14.37 1.34 -2.55
N GLU A 190 15.13 0.56 -3.32
CA GLU A 190 16.33 0.98 -4.05
C GLU A 190 16.09 2.09 -5.08
N LYS A 191 14.86 2.22 -5.61
CA LYS A 191 14.46 3.25 -6.58
C LYS A 191 13.76 4.45 -5.95
N ALA A 192 13.59 4.50 -4.62
CA ALA A 192 12.91 5.61 -3.99
C ALA A 192 13.78 6.86 -4.06
N GLU A 193 13.39 7.85 -4.83
CA GLU A 193 14.16 9.11 -5.02
C GLU A 193 13.83 10.14 -3.94
N LYS A 194 12.58 10.11 -3.45
CA LYS A 194 12.02 11.09 -2.53
C LYS A 194 11.18 10.43 -1.45
N ALA A 195 11.32 10.92 -0.22
CA ALA A 195 10.43 10.64 0.90
C ALA A 195 9.86 11.95 1.47
N ILE A 196 8.55 12.01 1.69
CA ILE A 196 7.86 13.13 2.36
C ILE A 196 7.11 12.56 3.54
N LEU A 197 7.49 12.98 4.76
CA LEU A 197 6.86 12.57 6.01
C LEU A 197 5.94 13.70 6.53
N PRO A 198 4.77 13.37 7.09
CA PRO A 198 3.77 14.35 7.48
C PRO A 198 4.20 15.13 8.73
N GLU A 199 3.45 16.19 9.05
CA GLU A 199 3.66 17.00 10.27
C GLU A 199 3.40 16.21 11.57
N THR A 200 2.61 15.14 11.49
CA THR A 200 2.20 14.31 12.62
C THR A 200 3.25 13.27 13.00
N ILE A 201 4.32 13.09 12.22
CA ILE A 201 5.33 12.06 12.51
C ILE A 201 6.00 12.33 13.86
N ARG A 202 6.15 11.27 14.67
CA ARG A 202 6.77 11.31 16.01
C ARG A 202 7.88 10.29 16.17
N ILE A 203 7.78 9.14 15.51
CA ILE A 203 8.75 8.04 15.65
C ILE A 203 9.17 7.53 14.27
N ILE A 204 10.48 7.38 14.08
CA ILE A 204 11.07 6.72 12.90
C ILE A 204 11.97 5.59 13.41
N GLY A 205 11.64 4.37 12.99
CA GLY A 205 12.30 3.14 13.39
C GLY A 205 13.76 3.04 12.95
N ALA A 206 14.48 2.08 13.54
CA ALA A 206 15.82 1.75 13.11
C ALA A 206 15.79 1.31 11.63
N SER A 207 16.82 1.67 10.86
CA SER A 207 16.97 1.24 9.47
C SER A 207 15.77 1.56 8.54
N ALA A 208 14.84 2.45 8.94
CA ALA A 208 13.54 2.64 8.28
C ALA A 208 13.64 2.90 6.77
N PHE A 209 14.66 3.62 6.32
CA PHE A 209 14.98 3.90 4.91
C PHE A 209 16.37 3.40 4.53
N SER A 210 16.83 2.32 5.18
CA SER A 210 18.16 1.78 4.91
C SER A 210 18.25 1.18 3.51
N ASN A 211 19.43 1.30 2.88
CA ASN A 211 19.70 0.81 1.52
C ASN A 211 18.74 1.35 0.44
N CYS A 212 18.12 2.52 0.65
CA CYS A 212 17.48 3.29 -0.41
C CYS A 212 18.55 4.05 -1.19
N PHE A 213 19.19 3.39 -2.17
CA PHE A 213 20.44 3.86 -2.78
C PHE A 213 20.34 5.20 -3.50
N VAL A 214 19.16 5.55 -4.04
CA VAL A 214 18.90 6.80 -4.79
C VAL A 214 18.07 7.83 -4.01
N LEU A 215 17.73 7.55 -2.75
CA LEU A 215 16.94 8.46 -1.91
C LEU A 215 17.77 9.68 -1.56
N SER A 216 17.58 10.75 -2.34
CA SER A 216 18.38 11.98 -2.25
C SER A 216 17.66 13.09 -1.51
N ASN A 217 16.33 13.06 -1.45
CA ASN A 217 15.51 14.10 -0.84
C ASN A 217 14.54 13.51 0.19
N ILE A 218 14.73 13.88 1.45
CA ILE A 218 13.85 13.50 2.56
C ILE A 218 13.27 14.78 3.13
N THR A 219 11.96 14.95 3.07
CA THR A 219 11.25 16.07 3.69
C THR A 219 10.55 15.58 4.94
N VAL A 220 10.84 16.18 6.08
CA VAL A 220 10.20 15.88 7.36
C VAL A 220 9.46 17.12 7.80
N LYS A 221 8.12 17.08 7.82
CA LYS A 221 7.30 18.27 8.11
C LYS A 221 6.98 18.47 9.59
N ALA A 222 7.43 17.58 10.47
CA ALA A 222 7.17 17.69 11.91
C ALA A 222 7.77 19.00 12.47
N PHE A 223 6.88 19.94 12.79
CA PHE A 223 7.24 21.28 13.27
C PHE A 223 7.02 21.44 14.78
N LEU A 224 6.10 20.68 15.38
CA LEU A 224 5.79 20.74 16.81
C LEU A 224 6.92 20.14 17.65
N GLU A 225 7.38 18.94 17.28
CA GLU A 225 8.45 18.22 17.96
C GLU A 225 9.37 17.60 16.92
N VAL A 226 10.66 17.48 17.26
CA VAL A 226 11.60 16.71 16.46
C VAL A 226 11.25 15.22 16.65
N PRO A 227 10.93 14.47 15.58
CA PRO A 227 10.61 13.05 15.70
C PRO A 227 11.77 12.28 16.33
N THR A 228 11.48 11.27 17.14
CA THR A 228 12.51 10.38 17.66
C THR A 228 12.99 9.42 16.55
N LEU A 229 14.27 9.48 16.19
CA LEU A 229 14.91 8.37 15.48
C LEU A 229 15.28 7.30 16.51
N LYS A 230 14.78 6.07 16.35
CA LYS A 230 15.09 4.95 17.27
C LYS A 230 16.56 4.57 17.26
N ARG A 231 17.24 4.74 16.13
CA ARG A 231 18.69 4.60 15.93
C ARG A 231 19.17 5.62 14.90
N ASP A 232 20.45 5.94 14.92
CA ASP A 232 21.11 6.84 13.95
C ASP A 232 21.16 6.26 12.51
N ASN A 233 20.91 4.97 12.37
CA ASN A 233 20.95 4.27 11.08
C ASN A 233 19.68 4.39 10.23
N ALA A 234 18.68 5.18 10.63
CA ALA A 234 17.37 5.27 9.96
C ALA A 234 17.48 5.56 8.45
N PHE A 235 18.51 6.29 8.03
CA PHE A 235 18.72 6.70 6.63
C PHE A 235 19.98 6.10 5.99
N ILE A 236 20.69 5.14 6.60
CA ILE A 236 21.94 4.61 6.03
C ILE A 236 21.67 3.85 4.73
N SER A 237 22.17 4.36 3.61
CA SER A 237 21.96 3.73 2.30
C SER A 237 23.14 2.89 1.79
N GLY A 238 24.32 2.92 2.42
CA GLY A 238 25.52 2.32 1.84
C GLY A 238 25.97 2.94 0.50
N SER A 239 25.32 4.03 0.06
CA SER A 239 25.59 4.78 -1.17
C SER A 239 26.41 6.04 -0.85
N SER A 240 27.19 6.51 -1.83
CA SER A 240 27.96 7.76 -1.75
C SER A 240 27.13 9.02 -2.01
N ILE A 241 25.83 8.87 -2.31
CA ILE A 241 24.94 10.00 -2.52
C ILE A 241 24.74 10.76 -1.20
N ARG A 242 25.05 12.05 -1.22
CA ARG A 242 24.70 12.98 -0.15
C ARG A 242 23.19 13.21 -0.16
N ARG A 243 22.51 12.99 0.97
CA ARG A 243 21.08 13.31 1.08
C ARG A 243 20.89 14.77 1.46
N ASN A 244 19.73 15.27 1.08
CA ASN A 244 19.17 16.51 1.60
C ASN A 244 17.99 16.15 2.49
N ILE A 245 18.11 16.45 3.78
CA ILE A 245 17.05 16.30 4.77
C ILE A 245 16.46 17.68 5.02
N TYR A 246 15.29 17.94 4.43
CA TYR A 246 14.56 19.20 4.59
C TYR A 246 13.66 19.12 5.82
N VAL A 247 13.84 20.06 6.74
CA VAL A 247 13.05 20.18 7.98
C VAL A 247 12.48 21.60 8.09
N PRO A 248 11.48 21.87 8.95
CA PRO A 248 10.90 23.20 9.06
C PRO A 248 11.96 24.23 9.45
N SER A 249 11.99 25.39 8.78
CA SER A 249 13.07 26.38 8.89
C SER A 249 13.39 26.80 10.32
N ARG A 250 12.36 26.94 11.17
CA ARG A 250 12.51 27.30 12.60
C ARG A 250 13.05 26.17 13.48
N ARG A 251 13.09 24.94 12.98
CA ARG A 251 13.51 23.73 13.72
C ARG A 251 14.87 23.20 13.26
N VAL A 252 15.52 23.81 12.27
CA VAL A 252 16.79 23.30 11.71
C VAL A 252 17.84 23.00 12.79
N ASN A 253 18.06 23.91 13.73
CA ASN A 253 19.04 23.70 14.80
C ASN A 253 18.59 22.62 15.79
N ASP A 254 17.29 22.51 16.07
CA ASP A 254 16.75 21.48 16.95
C ASP A 254 16.97 20.09 16.35
N TYR A 255 16.71 19.92 15.04
CA TYR A 255 16.99 18.68 14.33
C TYR A 255 18.50 18.36 14.34
N LYS A 256 19.37 19.34 14.04
CA LYS A 256 20.82 19.12 14.01
C LYS A 256 21.42 18.69 15.36
N ASN A 257 20.79 19.07 16.47
CA ASN A 257 21.25 18.77 17.83
C ASN A 257 20.51 17.60 18.50
N ALA A 258 19.41 17.13 17.91
CA ALA A 258 18.62 16.05 18.49
C ALA A 258 19.39 14.70 18.43
N PRO A 259 19.19 13.81 19.42
CA PRO A 259 19.77 12.47 19.41
C PRO A 259 19.50 11.73 18.11
N ASN A 260 20.51 11.02 17.60
CA ASN A 260 20.51 10.26 16.34
C ASN A 260 20.35 11.12 15.06
N TRP A 261 19.68 12.27 15.12
CA TRP A 261 19.64 13.23 14.01
C TRP A 261 20.96 13.96 13.82
N SER A 262 21.73 14.16 14.89
CA SER A 262 23.05 14.79 14.85
C SER A 262 24.04 14.10 13.92
N THR A 263 23.84 12.80 13.64
CA THR A 263 24.57 12.03 12.62
C THR A 263 24.41 12.63 11.22
N TRP A 264 23.29 13.30 10.95
CA TRP A 264 22.91 13.87 9.66
C TRP A 264 22.99 15.40 9.62
N LYS A 265 23.65 16.03 10.59
CA LYS A 265 23.64 17.51 10.76
C LYS A 265 24.08 18.31 9.53
N GLU A 266 25.00 17.77 8.72
CA GLU A 266 25.51 18.39 7.50
C GLU A 266 24.59 18.17 6.27
N GLU A 267 23.63 17.26 6.39
CA GLU A 267 22.61 16.94 5.39
C GLU A 267 21.27 17.66 5.70
N ILE A 268 21.11 18.18 6.92
CA ILE A 268 19.91 18.89 7.36
C ILE A 268 19.92 20.35 6.88
N THR A 269 18.88 20.72 6.14
CA THR A 269 18.62 22.08 5.64
C THR A 269 17.15 22.47 5.84
N ALA A 270 16.85 23.76 5.67
CA ALA A 270 15.49 24.28 5.76
C ALA A 270 14.64 23.85 4.54
N ILE A 271 13.36 23.57 4.76
CA ILE A 271 12.35 23.56 3.69
C ILE A 271 12.33 24.97 3.07
N ILE A 272 12.47 25.04 1.73
CA ILE A 272 12.30 26.29 1.00
C ILE A 272 10.79 26.53 0.87
N GLU A 273 10.30 27.55 1.57
CA GLU A 273 8.91 28.02 1.52
C GLU A 273 8.59 28.77 0.21
#